data_AF-A0A1G9BS05-F1
#
_entry.id   AF-A0A1G9BS05-F1
#
_cell.length_a   1.000
_cell.length_b   1.000
_cell.length_c   1.000
_cell.angle_alpha   90.00
_cell.angle_beta   90.00
_cell.angle_gamma   90.00
#
_symmetry.space_group_name_H-M   'P 1'
#
loop_
_entity.id
_entity.type
_entity.pdbx_description
1 polymer ?
#
loop_
_entity_poly.entity_id
_entity_poly.type
_entity_poly.pdbx_seq_one_letter_code
_entity_poly.pdbx_strand_id
1 'polypeptide(L)'
;MKYYEVKIDTPSLILFERYLKECKANGINIVFVYTPEYIEGQLFVKNRKQIIDLYTNFSVKYKIPFYDYSKDTMSYQKKYFYNALHLNKTGAELFTTRLTQKLKSIYTTNH
;
A
#
# COMPACT_ATOMS: atom_id res chain seq x y z
N MET A 1 -14.82 16.70 12.92
CA MET A 1 -14.51 15.30 12.56
C MET A 1 -13.46 14.79 13.54
N LYS A 2 -13.70 13.67 14.25
CA LYS A 2 -12.67 13.09 15.13
C LYS A 2 -11.65 12.38 14.24
N TYR A 3 -10.42 12.85 14.25
CA TYR A 3 -9.30 12.22 13.54
C TYR A 3 -8.66 11.15 14.44
N TYR A 4 -8.04 10.16 13.81
CA TYR A 4 -7.20 9.17 14.48
C TYR A 4 -5.73 9.51 14.25
N GLU A 5 -4.94 9.46 15.31
CA GLU A 5 -3.49 9.62 15.24
C GLU A 5 -2.84 8.29 15.61
N VAL A 6 -2.19 7.66 14.62
CA VAL A 6 -1.57 6.35 14.76
C VAL A 6 -0.32 6.52 15.63
N LYS A 7 -0.26 5.79 16.75
CA LYS A 7 0.97 5.66 17.52
C LYS A 7 1.86 4.62 16.85
N ILE A 8 3.06 5.02 16.46
CA ILE A 8 4.04 4.11 15.86
C ILE A 8 4.59 3.20 16.96
N ASP A 9 4.32 1.90 16.81
CA ASP A 9 4.82 0.87 17.71
C ASP A 9 6.22 0.41 17.27
N THR A 10 7.24 0.76 18.07
CA THR A 10 8.64 0.45 17.75
C THR A 10 8.92 -1.06 17.64
N PRO A 11 8.41 -1.93 18.54
CA PRO A 11 8.52 -3.38 18.39
C PRO A 11 8.00 -3.89 17.04
N SER A 12 6.83 -3.41 16.59
CA SER A 12 6.27 -3.78 15.28
C SER A 12 7.17 -3.37 14.12
N LEU A 13 7.84 -2.22 14.19
CA LEU A 13 8.82 -1.81 13.17
C LEU A 13 10.06 -2.71 13.14
N ILE A 14 10.56 -3.14 14.30
CA ILE A 14 11.69 -4.06 14.39
C ILE A 14 11.32 -5.41 13.76
N LEU A 15 10.12 -5.93 14.08
CA LEU A 15 9.63 -7.19 13.52
C LEU A 15 9.41 -7.09 12.01
N PHE A 16 8.86 -5.97 11.53
CA PHE A 16 8.69 -5.73 10.10
C PHE A 16 10.04 -5.69 9.37
N GLU A 17 11.03 -4.97 9.91
CA GLU A 17 12.37 -4.96 9.31
C GLU A 17 13.01 -6.36 9.29
N ARG A 18 12.81 -7.15 10.36
CA ARG A 18 13.28 -8.54 10.41
C ARG A 18 12.64 -9.39 9.31
N TYR A 19 11.33 -9.28 9.13
CA TYR A 19 10.59 -9.94 8.05
C TYR A 19 11.15 -9.59 6.66
N LEU A 20 11.44 -8.31 6.38
CA LEU A 20 12.03 -7.91 5.10
C LEU A 20 13.42 -8.53 4.86
N LYS A 21 14.25 -8.61 5.92
CA LYS A 21 15.57 -9.26 5.84
C LYS A 21 15.44 -10.75 5.57
N GLU A 22 14.51 -11.43 6.25
CA GLU A 22 14.26 -12.86 6.07
C GLU A 22 13.78 -13.16 4.64
N CYS A 23 12.84 -12.39 4.10
CA CYS A 23 12.40 -12.56 2.71
C CYS A 23 13.55 -12.37 1.71
N LYS A 24 14.39 -11.35 1.91
CA LYS A 24 15.58 -11.13 1.08
C LYS A 24 16.55 -12.31 1.16
N ALA A 25 16.82 -12.83 2.37
CA ALA A 25 17.71 -13.97 2.57
C ALA A 25 17.18 -15.25 1.91
N ASN A 26 15.86 -15.43 1.84
CA ASN A 26 15.19 -16.56 1.20
C ASN A 26 14.91 -16.35 -0.30
N GLY A 27 15.41 -15.28 -0.93
CA GLY A 27 15.18 -15.00 -2.35
C GLY A 27 13.72 -14.68 -2.71
N ILE A 28 12.92 -14.25 -1.72
CA ILE A 28 11.51 -13.88 -1.93
C ILE A 28 11.44 -12.42 -2.41
N ASN A 29 10.84 -12.23 -3.58
CA ASN A 29 10.60 -10.89 -4.13
C ASN A 29 9.40 -10.23 -3.44
N ILE A 30 9.65 -9.13 -2.73
CA ILE A 30 8.61 -8.32 -2.10
C ILE A 30 8.26 -7.15 -3.02
N VAL A 31 6.97 -6.80 -3.04
CA VAL A 31 6.45 -5.54 -3.57
C VAL A 31 5.55 -4.93 -2.50
N PHE A 32 5.69 -3.63 -2.25
CA PHE A 32 4.75 -2.89 -1.42
C PHE A 32 3.63 -2.30 -2.29
N VAL A 33 2.40 -2.40 -1.79
CA VAL A 33 1.21 -1.87 -2.46
C VAL A 33 0.39 -1.11 -1.43
N TYR A 34 0.16 0.18 -1.67
CA TYR A 34 -0.84 0.95 -0.93
C TYR A 34 -2.10 1.04 -1.80
N THR A 35 -3.17 0.40 -1.37
CA THR A 35 -4.42 0.30 -2.13
C THR A 35 -5.16 1.63 -2.21
N PRO A 36 -6.06 1.82 -3.18
CA PRO A 36 -6.94 2.98 -3.19
C PRO A 36 -7.80 3.04 -1.93
N GLU A 37 -7.91 4.24 -1.37
CA GLU A 37 -8.89 4.62 -0.35
C GLU A 37 -9.82 5.68 -0.96
N TYR A 38 -11.07 5.78 -0.49
CA TYR A 38 -11.91 6.90 -0.91
C TYR A 38 -11.29 8.19 -0.40
N ILE A 39 -11.26 9.23 -1.24
CA ILE A 39 -10.43 10.43 -1.00
C ILE A 39 -10.73 11.10 0.35
N GLU A 40 -12.00 11.12 0.78
CA GLU A 40 -12.40 11.66 2.08
C GLU A 40 -11.90 10.81 3.25
N GLY A 41 -11.76 9.50 3.06
CA GLY A 41 -11.23 8.57 4.07
C GLY A 41 -9.78 8.85 4.45
N GLN A 42 -9.00 9.44 3.54
CA GLN A 42 -7.60 9.76 3.79
C GLN A 42 -7.40 10.83 4.87
N LEU A 43 -8.43 11.64 5.13
CA LEU A 43 -8.43 12.67 6.18
C LEU A 43 -8.64 12.09 7.58
N PHE A 44 -9.06 10.81 7.69
CA PHE A 44 -9.33 10.18 8.97
C PHE A 44 -8.04 10.00 9.80
N VAL A 45 -6.94 9.60 9.15
CA VAL A 45 -5.65 9.40 9.82
C VAL A 45 -4.80 10.66 9.72
N LYS A 46 -4.69 11.40 10.83
CA LYS A 46 -4.03 12.71 10.87
C LYS A 46 -2.55 12.64 10.48
N ASN A 47 -1.83 11.62 10.96
CA ASN A 47 -0.41 11.41 10.66
C ASN A 47 -0.19 10.43 9.50
N ARG A 48 -1.14 10.32 8.55
CA ARG A 48 -1.03 9.44 7.38
C ARG A 48 0.30 9.59 6.65
N LYS A 49 0.74 10.84 6.41
CA LYS A 49 2.02 11.11 5.75
C LYS A 49 3.19 10.44 6.46
N GLN A 50 3.26 10.55 7.79
CA GLN A 50 4.31 9.91 8.59
C GLN A 50 4.29 8.39 8.41
N ILE A 51 3.11 7.78 8.38
CA ILE A 51 2.95 6.33 8.18
C ILE A 51 3.41 5.91 6.77
N ILE A 52 3.01 6.64 5.73
CA ILE A 52 3.46 6.36 4.35
C ILE A 52 4.97 6.55 4.20
N ASP A 53 5.54 7.57 4.85
CA ASP A 53 6.98 7.84 4.82
C ASP A 53 7.77 6.67 5.44
N LEU A 54 7.25 5.97 6.46
CA LEU A 54 7.88 4.76 6.99
C LEU A 54 8.03 3.66 5.92
N TYR A 55 6.95 3.34 5.21
CA TYR A 55 6.99 2.35 4.13
C TYR A 55 7.86 2.81 2.96
N THR A 56 7.85 4.11 2.65
CA THR A 56 8.73 4.70 1.62
C THR A 56 10.20 4.54 2.00
N ASN A 57 10.56 4.78 3.26
CA ASN A 57 11.93 4.60 3.74
C ASN A 57 12.37 3.13 3.67
N PHE A 58 11.50 2.19 4.04
CA PHE A 58 11.79 0.75 3.87
C PHE A 58 11.92 0.36 2.39
N SER A 59 11.05 0.89 1.53
CA SER A 59 11.11 0.68 0.08
C SER A 59 12.47 1.10 -0.49
N VAL A 60 12.95 2.29 -0.14
CA VAL A 60 14.27 2.79 -0.58
C VAL A 60 15.40 1.96 0.02
N LYS A 61 15.39 1.71 1.33
CA LYS A 61 16.45 0.97 2.05
C LYS A 61 16.65 -0.45 1.50
N TYR A 62 15.56 -1.14 1.17
CA TYR A 62 15.58 -2.53 0.71
C TYR A 62 15.45 -2.67 -0.81
N LYS A 63 15.36 -1.56 -1.55
CA LYS A 63 15.10 -1.53 -3.01
C LYS A 63 13.82 -2.31 -3.40
N ILE A 64 12.79 -2.20 -2.56
CA ILE A 64 11.48 -2.84 -2.77
C ILE A 64 10.61 -1.88 -3.57
N PRO A 65 10.01 -2.28 -4.71
CA PRO A 65 9.06 -1.42 -5.42
C PRO A 65 7.87 -1.08 -4.54
N PHE A 66 7.48 0.21 -4.52
CA PHE A 66 6.31 0.68 -3.78
C PHE A 66 5.30 1.33 -4.74
N TYR A 67 4.14 0.69 -4.89
CA TYR A 67 3.04 1.18 -5.72
C TYR A 67 1.97 1.82 -4.83
N ASP A 68 1.95 3.16 -4.81
CA ASP A 68 0.96 3.95 -4.10
C ASP A 68 -0.22 4.33 -5.02
N TYR A 69 -1.38 3.73 -4.76
CA TYR A 69 -2.64 4.00 -5.47
C TYR A 69 -3.58 4.92 -4.69
N SER A 70 -3.13 5.57 -3.62
CA SER A 70 -3.96 6.48 -2.84
C SER A 70 -4.48 7.68 -3.63
N LYS A 71 -3.87 8.00 -4.78
CA LYS A 71 -4.34 9.07 -5.67
C LYS A 71 -4.89 8.55 -6.99
N ASP A 72 -5.20 7.26 -7.11
CA ASP A 72 -5.81 6.71 -8.32
C ASP A 72 -7.17 7.38 -8.59
N THR A 73 -7.52 7.55 -9.86
CA THR A 73 -8.85 7.98 -10.32
C THR A 73 -10.03 7.28 -9.62
N MET A 74 -9.84 6.03 -9.18
CA MET A 74 -10.82 5.26 -8.41
C MET A 74 -11.12 5.90 -7.06
N SER A 75 -10.13 6.49 -6.38
CA SER A 75 -10.26 7.13 -5.06
C SER A 75 -11.29 8.26 -5.01
N TYR A 76 -11.65 8.82 -6.16
CA TYR A 76 -12.65 9.89 -6.28
C TYR A 76 -14.06 9.36 -6.63
N GLN A 77 -14.23 8.03 -6.74
CA GLN A 77 -15.47 7.40 -7.19
C GLN A 77 -16.05 6.50 -6.10
N LYS A 78 -17.00 7.05 -5.33
CA LYS A 78 -17.67 6.35 -4.22
C LYS A 78 -18.24 4.97 -4.57
N LYS A 79 -18.64 4.77 -5.83
CA LYS A 79 -19.17 3.48 -6.34
C LYS A 79 -18.21 2.30 -6.21
N TYR A 80 -16.91 2.52 -6.00
CA TYR A 80 -15.91 1.46 -5.84
C TYR A 80 -15.62 1.10 -4.38
N PHE A 81 -16.26 1.77 -3.42
CA PHE A 81 -15.95 1.64 -1.99
C PHE A 81 -17.13 1.08 -1.21
N TYR A 82 -16.84 0.14 -0.31
CA TYR A 82 -17.79 -0.32 0.71
C TYR A 82 -17.85 0.68 1.87
N ASN A 83 -16.68 1.16 2.28
CA ASN A 83 -16.51 2.28 3.19
C ASN A 83 -15.29 3.10 2.77
N ALA A 84 -14.99 4.19 3.49
CA ALA A 84 -13.95 5.12 3.05
C ALA A 84 -12.53 4.50 2.98
N LEU A 85 -12.29 3.36 3.64
CA LEU A 85 -10.99 2.68 3.68
C LEU A 85 -10.96 1.36 2.86
N HIS A 86 -12.11 0.80 2.49
CA HIS A 86 -12.20 -0.52 1.87
C HIS A 86 -12.98 -0.49 0.56
N LEU A 87 -12.38 -1.05 -0.48
CA LEU A 87 -13.04 -1.29 -1.77
C LEU A 87 -14.23 -2.24 -1.58
N ASN A 88 -15.29 -2.05 -2.37
CA ASN A 88 -16.33 -3.05 -2.53
C ASN A 88 -15.92 -4.09 -3.58
N LYS A 89 -16.80 -5.07 -3.86
CA LYS A 89 -16.55 -6.11 -4.87
C LYS A 89 -16.09 -5.53 -6.21
N THR A 90 -16.84 -4.58 -6.77
CA THR A 90 -16.52 -3.95 -8.06
C THR A 90 -15.19 -3.20 -8.04
N GLY A 91 -14.90 -2.47 -6.96
CA GLY A 91 -13.63 -1.79 -6.77
C GLY A 91 -12.45 -2.76 -6.65
N ALA A 92 -12.62 -3.84 -5.88
CA ALA A 92 -11.60 -4.85 -5.68
C ALA A 92 -11.28 -5.61 -6.98
N GLU A 93 -12.29 -5.97 -7.78
CA GLU A 93 -12.11 -6.60 -9.09
C GLU A 93 -11.33 -5.68 -10.04
N LEU A 94 -11.75 -4.41 -10.18
CA LEU A 94 -11.07 -3.44 -11.04
C LEU A 94 -9.62 -3.18 -10.60
N PHE A 95 -9.40 -2.98 -9.29
CA PHE A 95 -8.07 -2.76 -8.75
C PHE A 95 -7.16 -3.98 -8.95
N THR A 96 -7.68 -5.19 -8.72
CA THR A 96 -6.93 -6.44 -8.93
C THR A 96 -6.51 -6.60 -10.38
N THR A 97 -7.38 -6.31 -11.34
CA THR A 97 -7.01 -6.32 -12.77
C THR A 97 -5.87 -5.36 -13.07
N ARG A 98 -5.93 -4.12 -12.56
CA ARG A 98 -4.86 -3.11 -12.77
C ARG A 98 -3.54 -3.51 -12.12
N LEU A 99 -3.60 -4.00 -10.88
CA LEU A 99 -2.41 -4.42 -10.14
C LEU A 99 -1.75 -5.61 -10.81
N THR A 100 -2.52 -6.63 -11.21
CA THR A 100 -1.97 -7.82 -11.89
C THR A 100 -1.36 -7.48 -13.24
N GLN A 101 -1.94 -6.54 -14.01
CA GLN A 101 -1.32 -6.01 -15.23
C GLN A 101 0.02 -5.31 -14.96
N LYS A 102 0.08 -4.47 -13.91
CA LYS A 102 1.31 -3.82 -13.47
C LYS A 102 2.38 -4.82 -13.04
N LEU A 103 2.00 -5.86 -12.29
CA LEU A 103 2.92 -6.90 -11.85
C LEU A 103 3.44 -7.73 -13.03
N LYS A 104 2.57 -8.12 -13.96
CA LYS A 104 2.99 -8.83 -15.19
C LYS A 104 4.02 -8.02 -15.98
N SER A 105 3.83 -6.72 -16.16
CA SER A 105 4.79 -5.90 -16.92
C SER A 105 6.17 -5.75 -16.27
N ILE A 106 6.32 -6.15 -15.00
CA ILE A 106 7.60 -6.16 -14.30
C ILE A 106 8.28 -7.53 -14.41
N TYR A 107 7.48 -8.60 -14.40
CA TYR A 107 7.99 -9.97 -14.36
C TYR A 107 8.02 -10.69 -15.73
N THR A 108 7.37 -10.14 -16.77
CA THR A 108 7.36 -10.73 -18.13
C THR A 108 8.46 -10.17 -19.04
N THR A 109 9.19 -9.13 -18.63
CA THR A 109 10.22 -8.46 -19.46
C THR A 109 11.63 -9.07 -19.34
N ASN A 110 11.77 -10.23 -18.70
CA ASN A 110 13.07 -10.88 -18.44
C ASN A 110 13.16 -12.33 -18.97
N HIS A 111 12.42 -12.69 -20.01
CA HIS A 111 12.63 -13.94 -20.76
C HIS A 111 12.91 -13.63 -22.23
#